data_AF-A0A2N1M8T0-F1
#
_entry.id   AF-A0A2N1M8T0-F1
#
_cell.length_a   1.000
_cell.length_b   1.000
_cell.length_c   1.000
_cell.angle_alpha   90.00
_cell.angle_beta   90.00
_cell.angle_gamma   90.00
#
_symmetry.space_group_name_H-M   'P 1'
#
loop_
_entity.id
_entity.type
_entity.pdbx_description
1 polymer ?
#
loop_
_entity_poly.entity_id
_entity_poly.type
_entity_poly.pdbx_seq_one_letter_code
_entity_poly.pdbx_strand_id
1 'polypeptide(L)'
;MSFRKRAKTNKANAVTIYTRIKEHPDVFRVENSLLFCNYCDLSVEWRHKSTQSLETTLLAAESKREVVEKGGAIPQASTLHQLYLPSVFENHTKTLLSIFNSKPVCIIMDELSDDCARSVVNTLFAYRQDTKL
;
A
#
# COMPACT_ATOMS: atom_id res chain seq x y z
N MET A 1 -53.41 -3.52 45.98
CA MET A 1 -52.18 -4.34 46.13
C MET A 1 -51.72 -4.74 44.73
N SER A 2 -50.73 -4.04 44.20
CA SER A 2 -49.35 -4.53 43.97
C SER A 2 -49.11 -4.77 42.49
N PHE A 3 -48.36 -3.84 41.88
CA PHE A 3 -47.85 -3.94 40.52
C PHE A 3 -46.46 -4.58 40.51
N ARG A 4 -46.21 -5.38 39.46
CA ARG A 4 -44.90 -5.84 38.91
C ARG A 4 -44.23 -6.98 39.72
N LYS A 5 -43.57 -7.95 39.08
CA LYS A 5 -42.47 -7.75 38.11
C LYS A 5 -42.40 -8.88 37.06
N ARG A 6 -42.31 -8.48 35.79
CA ARG A 6 -41.76 -9.31 34.70
C ARG A 6 -40.30 -9.64 35.02
N ALA A 7 -39.95 -10.92 34.88
CA ALA A 7 -38.59 -11.41 35.00
C ALA A 7 -37.69 -10.80 33.90
N LYS A 8 -36.44 -10.54 34.30
CA LYS A 8 -35.42 -9.78 33.57
C LYS A 8 -35.10 -10.45 32.22
N THR A 9 -35.13 -9.65 31.16
CA THR A 9 -34.60 -9.98 29.83
C THR A 9 -33.08 -10.15 29.88
N ASN A 10 -32.59 -11.15 29.14
CA ASN A 10 -31.17 -11.44 28.93
C ASN A 10 -30.38 -10.18 28.55
N LYS A 11 -29.36 -9.83 29.34
CA LYS A 11 -28.37 -8.82 28.96
C LYS A 11 -27.51 -9.38 27.84
N ALA A 12 -27.77 -8.97 26.60
CA ALA A 12 -26.79 -9.12 25.54
C ALA A 12 -25.50 -8.41 25.98
N ASN A 13 -24.37 -9.11 25.97
CA ASN A 13 -23.07 -8.53 26.30
C ASN A 13 -22.80 -7.36 25.34
N ALA A 14 -22.94 -6.13 25.83
CA ALA A 14 -22.72 -4.93 25.04
C ALA A 14 -21.24 -4.88 24.65
N VAL A 15 -20.95 -5.02 23.36
CA VAL A 15 -19.60 -4.84 22.82
C VAL A 15 -19.22 -3.38 23.03
N THR A 16 -18.07 -3.15 23.65
CA THR A 16 -17.50 -1.81 23.89
C THR A 16 -16.19 -1.64 23.11
N ILE A 17 -15.74 -0.40 22.98
CA ILE A 17 -14.43 -0.09 22.38
C ILE A 17 -13.31 -0.88 23.10
N TYR A 18 -13.35 -0.91 24.43
CA TYR A 18 -12.35 -1.59 25.26
C TYR A 18 -12.35 -3.10 25.08
N THR A 19 -13.51 -3.72 24.80
CA THR A 19 -13.54 -5.16 24.47
C THR A 19 -12.80 -5.46 23.17
N ARG A 20 -12.84 -4.56 22.17
CA ARG A 20 -12.14 -4.76 20.89
C ARG A 20 -10.64 -4.56 20.98
N ILE A 21 -10.18 -3.59 21.77
CA ILE A 21 -8.74 -3.44 22.06
C ILE A 21 -8.22 -4.67 22.78
N LYS A 22 -8.98 -5.24 23.72
CA LYS A 22 -8.57 -6.45 24.44
C LYS A 22 -8.47 -7.67 23.52
N GLU A 23 -9.34 -7.77 22.51
CA GLU A 23 -9.29 -8.83 21.49
C GLU A 23 -8.12 -8.63 20.51
N HIS A 24 -7.75 -7.38 20.20
CA HIS A 24 -6.71 -7.04 19.23
C HIS A 24 -5.85 -5.84 19.68
N PRO A 25 -4.97 -6.02 20.68
CA PRO A 25 -4.24 -4.91 21.31
C PRO A 25 -3.23 -4.23 20.38
N ASP A 26 -2.64 -4.99 19.45
CA ASP A 26 -1.60 -4.47 18.53
C ASP A 26 -2.18 -3.87 17.23
N VAL A 27 -3.49 -4.02 17.01
CA VAL A 27 -4.15 -3.60 15.76
C VAL A 27 -4.91 -2.31 15.94
N PHE A 28 -5.56 -2.12 17.10
CA PHE A 28 -6.39 -0.96 17.34
C PHE A 28 -5.90 -0.12 18.52
N ARG A 29 -6.03 1.19 18.39
CA ARG A 29 -5.86 2.16 19.48
C ARG A 29 -7.14 2.97 19.66
N VAL A 30 -7.23 3.65 20.79
CA VAL A 30 -8.35 4.56 21.07
C VAL A 30 -7.86 5.98 21.21
N GLU A 31 -8.48 6.85 20.43
CA GLU A 31 -8.29 8.29 20.51
C GLU A 31 -9.67 8.96 20.50
N ASN A 32 -9.90 9.91 21.41
CA ASN A 32 -11.15 10.69 21.48
C ASN A 32 -12.44 9.85 21.47
N SER A 33 -12.45 8.71 22.17
CA SER A 33 -13.59 7.77 22.21
C SER A 33 -13.97 7.13 20.86
N LEU A 34 -13.05 7.13 19.90
CA LEU A 34 -13.13 6.41 18.63
C LEU A 34 -12.07 5.30 18.60
N LEU A 35 -12.36 4.22 17.88
CA LEU A 35 -11.41 3.12 17.65
C LEU A 35 -10.66 3.42 16.35
N PHE A 36 -9.33 3.46 16.38
CA PHE A 36 -8.49 3.66 15.21
C PHE A 36 -7.65 2.41 14.93
N CYS A 37 -7.43 2.12 13.66
CA CYS A 37 -6.45 1.10 13.26
C CYS A 37 -5.04 1.71 13.24
N ASN A 38 -4.10 1.03 13.87
CA ASN A 38 -2.69 1.46 13.92
C ASN A 38 -2.00 1.48 12.55
N TYR A 39 -2.48 0.69 11.59
CA TYR A 39 -1.83 0.54 10.29
C TYR A 39 -2.37 1.48 9.22
N CYS A 40 -3.67 1.78 9.25
CA CYS A 40 -4.31 2.59 8.22
C CYS A 40 -4.74 3.98 8.69
N ASP A 41 -4.64 4.26 9.99
CA ASP A 41 -5.04 5.53 10.60
C ASP A 41 -6.51 5.93 10.37
N LEU A 42 -7.35 4.94 10.05
CA LEU A 42 -8.78 5.12 9.84
C LEU A 42 -9.56 4.79 11.11
N SER A 43 -10.64 5.55 11.36
CA SER A 43 -11.60 5.26 12.41
C SER A 43 -12.48 4.06 12.04
N VAL A 44 -12.64 3.12 12.96
CA VAL A 44 -13.40 1.89 12.81
C VAL A 44 -14.63 1.91 13.70
N GLU A 45 -15.79 1.59 13.14
CA GLU A 45 -17.02 1.47 13.93
C GLU A 45 -17.02 0.16 14.73
N TRP A 46 -17.12 0.28 16.05
CA TRP A 46 -16.99 -0.84 17.01
C TRP A 46 -18.34 -1.37 17.51
N ARG A 47 -19.43 -0.65 17.23
CA ARG A 47 -20.77 -0.88 17.80
C ARG A 47 -21.50 -2.06 17.19
N HIS A 48 -21.12 -2.48 15.98
CA HIS A 48 -21.75 -3.59 15.28
C HIS A 48 -20.75 -4.71 15.03
N LYS A 49 -21.10 -5.94 15.41
CA LYS A 49 -20.35 -7.17 15.11
C LYS A 49 -20.66 -7.64 13.67
N SER A 50 -20.76 -6.74 12.70
CA SER A 50 -20.84 -7.18 11.30
C SER A 50 -19.44 -7.61 10.87
N THR A 51 -19.26 -8.92 10.75
CA THR A 51 -18.00 -9.59 10.38
C THR A 51 -17.31 -8.90 9.20
N GLN A 52 -18.10 -8.42 8.22
CA GLN A 52 -17.59 -7.71 7.04
C GLN A 52 -16.79 -6.44 7.33
N SER A 53 -17.14 -5.62 8.34
CA SER A 53 -16.44 -4.35 8.56
C SER A 53 -15.06 -4.54 9.20
N LEU A 54 -14.97 -5.43 10.18
CA LEU A 54 -13.72 -5.79 10.85
C LEU A 54 -12.82 -6.65 9.96
N GLU A 55 -13.39 -7.64 9.26
CA GLU A 55 -12.64 -8.52 8.35
C GLU A 55 -12.05 -7.74 7.18
N THR A 56 -12.81 -6.83 6.55
CA THR A 56 -12.28 -5.95 5.50
C THR A 56 -11.16 -5.03 6.03
N THR A 57 -11.32 -4.52 7.26
CA THR A 57 -10.29 -3.67 7.87
C THR A 57 -9.04 -4.45 8.27
N LEU A 58 -9.20 -5.70 8.72
CA LEU A 58 -8.12 -6.62 9.06
C LEU A 58 -7.36 -7.06 7.81
N LEU A 59 -8.06 -7.45 6.73
CA LEU A 59 -7.44 -7.76 5.43
C LEU A 59 -6.68 -6.55 4.87
N ALA A 60 -7.27 -5.34 4.96
CA ALA A 60 -6.60 -4.11 4.58
C ALA A 60 -5.39 -3.80 5.48
N ALA A 61 -5.47 -4.12 6.77
CA ALA A 61 -4.37 -3.95 7.71
C ALA A 61 -3.25 -4.99 7.49
N GLU A 62 -3.58 -6.23 7.13
CA GLU A 62 -2.62 -7.30 6.79
C GLU A 62 -1.90 -7.00 5.47
N SER A 63 -2.64 -6.60 4.43
CA SER A 63 -2.05 -6.14 3.17
C SER A 63 -1.17 -4.91 3.37
N LYS A 64 -1.59 -3.95 4.20
CA LYS A 64 -0.77 -2.80 4.56
C LYS A 64 0.39 -3.17 5.49
N ARG A 65 0.28 -4.21 6.31
CA ARG A 65 1.38 -4.70 7.16
C ARG A 65 2.56 -5.16 6.31
N GLU A 66 2.30 -5.86 5.20
CA GLU A 66 3.36 -6.25 4.27
C GLU A 66 4.04 -5.03 3.62
N VAL A 67 3.27 -3.98 3.31
CA VAL A 67 3.80 -2.72 2.75
C VAL A 67 4.52 -1.88 3.80
N VAL A 68 4.04 -1.87 5.05
CA VAL A 68 4.58 -1.08 6.16
C VAL A 68 5.79 -1.75 6.81
N GLU A 69 5.86 -3.09 6.90
CA GLU A 69 7.08 -3.82 7.27
C GLU A 69 8.21 -3.60 6.26
N LYS A 70 7.87 -3.40 4.99
CA LYS A 70 8.81 -2.98 3.94
C LYS A 70 8.96 -1.46 3.83
N GLY A 71 8.50 -0.75 4.86
CA GLY A 71 8.83 0.64 5.13
C GLY A 71 8.00 1.62 4.33
N GLY A 72 6.98 2.18 4.98
CA GLY A 72 6.51 3.54 4.70
C GLY A 72 7.58 4.63 4.98
N ALA A 73 8.86 4.24 5.10
CA ALA A 73 10.01 5.10 5.27
C ALA A 73 10.77 5.16 3.94
N ILE A 74 11.07 6.37 3.48
CA ILE A 74 11.85 6.57 2.26
C ILE A 74 13.23 5.89 2.45
N PRO A 75 13.61 4.92 1.59
CA PRO A 75 14.88 4.23 1.72
C PRO A 75 16.04 5.23 1.62
N GLN A 76 17.15 4.93 2.31
CA GLN A 76 18.36 5.72 2.19
C GLN A 76 18.87 5.70 0.73
N ALA A 77 19.55 6.78 0.32
CA ALA A 77 20.05 6.92 -1.05
C ALA A 77 20.91 5.73 -1.50
N SER A 78 21.72 5.17 -0.59
CA SER A 78 22.54 3.97 -0.83
C SER A 78 21.68 2.75 -1.16
N THR A 79 20.64 2.49 -0.35
CA THR A 79 19.69 1.40 -0.56
C THR A 79 18.95 1.57 -1.90
N LEU A 80 18.55 2.79 -2.24
CA LEU A 80 17.88 3.09 -3.50
C LEU A 80 18.79 2.76 -4.69
N HIS A 81 20.04 3.21 -4.66
CA HIS A 81 21.00 3.02 -5.76
C HIS A 81 21.51 1.59 -5.90
N GLN A 82 21.72 0.89 -4.78
CA GLN A 82 22.36 -0.43 -4.80
C GLN A 82 21.38 -1.59 -4.94
N LEU A 83 20.15 -1.44 -4.44
CA LEU A 83 19.19 -2.54 -4.40
C LEU A 83 17.96 -2.23 -5.26
N TYR A 84 17.33 -1.07 -5.05
CA TYR A 84 16.06 -0.79 -5.67
C TYR A 84 16.18 -0.46 -7.16
N LEU A 85 16.97 0.56 -7.53
CA LEU A 85 17.13 0.98 -8.93
C LEU A 85 17.61 -0.16 -9.84
N PRO A 86 18.60 -0.99 -9.45
CA PRO A 86 18.99 -2.14 -10.27
C PRO A 86 17.85 -3.13 -10.46
N SER A 87 17.09 -3.44 -9.39
CA SER A 87 15.95 -4.37 -9.50
C SER A 87 14.85 -3.86 -10.43
N VAL A 88 14.54 -2.55 -10.38
CA VAL A 88 13.55 -1.91 -11.25
C VAL A 88 14.05 -1.90 -12.69
N PHE A 89 15.33 -1.58 -12.91
CA PHE A 89 15.96 -1.59 -14.22
C PHE A 89 15.92 -2.96 -14.88
N GLU A 90 16.28 -4.02 -14.16
CA GLU A 90 16.23 -5.40 -14.65
C GLU A 90 14.82 -5.83 -15.03
N ASN A 91 13.83 -5.50 -14.19
CA ASN A 91 12.43 -5.78 -14.48
C ASN A 91 11.96 -5.04 -15.74
N HIS A 92 12.32 -3.76 -15.86
CA HIS A 92 11.97 -2.96 -17.03
C HIS A 92 12.62 -3.52 -18.31
N THR A 93 13.89 -3.89 -18.24
CA THR A 93 14.64 -4.49 -19.35
C THR A 93 13.97 -5.77 -19.85
N LYS A 94 13.54 -6.66 -18.94
CA LYS A 94 12.79 -7.87 -19.31
C LYS A 94 11.47 -7.56 -20.01
N THR A 95 10.74 -6.56 -19.53
CA THR A 95 9.50 -6.11 -20.18
C THR A 95 9.77 -5.59 -21.59
N LEU A 96 10.77 -4.72 -21.77
CA LEU A 96 11.14 -4.19 -23.08
C LEU A 96 11.59 -5.30 -24.04
N LEU A 97 12.40 -6.25 -23.57
CA LEU A 97 12.80 -7.42 -24.36
C LEU A 97 11.58 -8.20 -24.84
N SER A 98 10.60 -8.48 -23.97
CA SER A 98 9.37 -9.16 -24.37
C SER A 98 8.57 -8.36 -25.41
N ILE A 99 8.53 -7.04 -25.29
CA ILE A 99 7.82 -6.15 -26.22
C ILE A 99 8.51 -6.14 -27.59
N PHE A 100 9.83 -6.05 -27.65
CA PHE A 100 10.58 -5.84 -28.89
C PHE A 100 11.11 -7.12 -29.55
N ASN A 101 11.10 -8.28 -28.86
CA ASN A 101 11.67 -9.50 -29.40
C ASN A 101 11.06 -9.85 -30.77
N SER A 102 11.95 -10.10 -31.74
CA SER A 102 11.61 -10.44 -33.13
C SER A 102 10.72 -9.42 -33.87
N LYS A 103 10.72 -8.15 -33.45
CA LYS A 103 9.93 -7.08 -34.10
C LYS A 103 10.86 -6.00 -34.68
N PRO A 104 10.47 -5.36 -35.80
CA PRO A 104 11.22 -4.25 -36.35
C PRO A 104 11.08 -3.01 -35.44
N VAL A 105 12.19 -2.49 -34.94
CA VAL A 105 12.24 -1.32 -34.04
C VAL A 105 12.94 -0.16 -34.76
N CYS A 106 12.44 1.06 -34.58
CA CYS A 106 13.11 2.28 -35.03
C CYS A 106 14.02 2.79 -33.91
N ILE A 107 15.27 3.11 -34.25
CA ILE A 107 16.24 3.69 -33.32
C ILE A 107 16.46 5.14 -33.72
N ILE A 108 16.27 6.06 -32.78
CA ILE A 108 16.50 7.49 -32.97
C ILE A 108 17.68 7.86 -32.08
N MET A 109 18.75 8.39 -32.69
CA MET A 109 19.93 8.85 -31.98
C MET A 109 20.03 10.36 -32.12
N ASP A 110 20.20 11.05 -31.00
CA ASP A 110 20.35 12.50 -30.95
C ASP A 110 21.56 12.85 -30.09
N GLU A 111 22.46 13.70 -30.60
CA GLU A 111 23.62 14.17 -29.86
C GLU A 111 23.36 15.59 -29.36
N LEU A 112 23.48 15.76 -28.04
CA LEU A 112 23.38 17.05 -27.39
C LEU A 112 24.72 17.38 -26.75
N SER A 113 25.28 18.54 -27.08
CA SER A 113 26.49 19.06 -26.45
C SER A 113 26.14 20.24 -25.53
N ASP A 114 26.71 20.27 -24.33
CA ASP A 114 26.61 21.41 -23.43
C ASP A 114 27.73 22.45 -23.68
N ASP A 115 27.58 23.62 -23.06
CA ASP A 115 28.56 24.72 -23.10
C ASP A 115 29.89 24.39 -22.39
N CYS A 116 29.91 23.29 -21.62
CA CYS A 116 31.08 22.73 -20.98
C CYS A 116 31.80 21.68 -21.86
N ALA A 117 31.46 21.59 -23.15
CA ALA A 117 32.01 20.65 -24.12
C ALA A 117 31.81 19.16 -23.76
N ARG A 118 30.76 18.86 -22.99
CA ARG A 118 30.31 17.48 -22.76
C ARG A 118 29.23 17.14 -23.78
N SER A 119 29.42 16.04 -24.50
CA SER A 119 28.40 15.48 -25.39
C SER A 119 27.66 14.32 -24.71
N VAL A 120 26.35 14.28 -24.89
CA VAL A 120 25.45 13.19 -24.51
C VAL A 120 24.77 12.69 -25.77
N VAL A 121 24.80 11.37 -25.98
CA VAL A 121 24.04 10.72 -27.06
C VAL A 121 22.79 10.09 -26.47
N ASN A 122 21.64 10.68 -26.78
CA ASN A 122 20.34 10.10 -26.45
C ASN A 122 20.00 9.03 -27.49
N THR A 123 19.69 7.82 -27.03
CA THR A 123 19.23 6.71 -27.87
C THR A 123 17.81 6.33 -27.48
N LEU A 124 16.86 6.51 -28.40
CA LEU A 124 15.45 6.22 -28.19
C LEU A 124 15.01 5.06 -29.08
N PHE A 125 14.18 4.17 -28.53
CA PHE A 125 13.59 3.05 -29.26
C PHE A 125 12.10 3.32 -29.50
N ALA A 126 11.67 3.21 -30.76
CA ALA A 126 10.29 3.44 -31.17
C ALA A 126 9.71 2.22 -31.90
N TYR A 127 8.48 1.85 -31.55
CA TYR A 127 7.75 0.75 -32.18
C TYR A 127 6.27 1.13 -32.36
N ARG A 128 5.75 1.08 -33.59
CA ARG A 128 4.33 1.33 -33.91
C ARG A 128 3.75 2.60 -33.27
N GLN A 129 4.49 3.71 -33.31
CA GLN A 129 4.15 5.01 -32.72
C GLN A 129 4.26 5.10 -31.18
N ASP A 130 4.63 4.02 -30.50
CA ASP A 130 5.04 4.07 -29.09
C ASP A 130 6.55 4.34 -28.99
N THR A 131 6.93 5.47 -28.41
CA THR A 131 8.31 5.80 -28.03
C THR A 131 8.58 5.37 -26.60
N LYS A 132 9.65 4.59 -26.36
CA LYS A 132 10.12 4.24 -25.03
C LYS A 132 11.56 4.75 -24.84
N LEU A 133 11.76 5.45 -23.73
CA LEU A 133 13.04 5.89 -23.17
C LEU A 133 13.66 4.74 -22.38
#